data_AF-A0A4Q5SE29-F1
#
_entry.id   AF-A0A4Q5SE29-F1
#
_cell.length_a   1.000
_cell.length_b   1.000
_cell.length_c   1.000
_cell.angle_alpha   90.00
_cell.angle_beta   90.00
_cell.angle_gamma   90.00
#
_symmetry.space_group_name_H-M   'P 1'
#
loop_
_entity.id
_entity.type
_entity.pdbx_description
1 polymer ?
#
loop_
_entity_poly.entity_id
_entity_poly.type
_entity_poly.pdbx_seq_one_letter_code
_entity_poly.pdbx_strand_id
1 'polypeptide(L)'
;MKKHLLLFVLSAALTINAFAQTADTAAFKTANFFQSNMVVQQNKPFNIWGKAMPGEKITIKADWSTKQTTVTTDTGGHWRVKVKVPKAKPGDYTPHTLV
;
A
#
# COMPACT_ATOMS: atom_id res chain seq x y z
N MET A 1 8.55 -29.99 55.03
CA MET A 1 8.79 -28.84 54.12
C MET A 1 8.82 -29.23 52.63
N LYS A 2 8.04 -30.24 52.18
CA LYS A 2 8.07 -30.75 50.79
C LYS A 2 6.75 -30.56 50.02
N LYS A 3 5.80 -29.80 50.59
CA LYS A 3 4.46 -29.58 50.02
C LYS A 3 4.34 -28.24 49.26
N HIS A 4 5.29 -27.32 49.48
CA HIS A 4 5.33 -26.02 48.80
C HIS A 4 6.24 -26.03 47.56
N LEU A 5 7.02 -27.09 47.33
CA LEU A 5 7.89 -27.22 46.16
C LEU A 5 7.11 -27.65 44.90
N LEU A 6 5.96 -28.32 45.07
CA LEU A 6 5.08 -28.74 43.97
C LEU A 6 4.11 -27.64 43.50
N LEU A 7 3.94 -26.58 44.27
CA LEU A 7 3.03 -25.46 43.96
C LEU A 7 3.72 -24.30 43.22
N PHE A 8 5.05 -24.29 43.12
CA PHE A 8 5.79 -23.24 42.42
C PHE A 8 6.19 -23.61 40.99
N VAL A 9 6.11 -24.89 40.62
CA VAL A 9 6.45 -25.37 39.27
C VAL A 9 5.24 -25.31 38.32
N LEU A 10 4.02 -25.14 38.84
CA LEU A 10 2.79 -25.14 38.04
C LEU A 10 2.34 -23.74 37.57
N SER A 11 2.93 -22.67 38.09
CA SER A 11 2.63 -21.29 37.70
C SER A 11 3.54 -20.73 36.59
N ALA A 12 4.59 -21.46 36.21
CA ALA A 12 5.49 -21.08 35.11
C ALA A 12 4.97 -21.48 33.71
N ALA A 13 3.82 -22.15 33.64
CA ALA A 13 3.20 -22.58 32.37
C ALA A 13 2.17 -21.56 31.81
N LEU A 14 2.17 -20.32 32.31
CA LEU A 14 1.26 -19.28 31.85
C LEU A 14 1.75 -18.66 30.53
N THR A 15 1.47 -19.40 29.45
CA THR A 15 1.02 -18.90 28.15
C THR A 15 1.88 -17.80 27.53
N ILE A 16 2.93 -18.21 26.81
CA ILE A 16 3.42 -17.43 25.67
C ILE A 16 2.37 -17.61 24.57
N ASN A 17 1.28 -16.85 24.64
CA ASN A 17 0.39 -16.68 23.49
C ASN A 17 1.18 -15.88 22.45
N ALA A 18 1.85 -16.61 21.56
CA ALA A 18 2.40 -16.04 20.34
C ALA A 18 1.25 -15.34 19.62
N PHE A 19 1.28 -14.01 19.60
CA PHE A 19 0.50 -13.23 18.65
C PHE A 19 0.98 -13.65 17.26
N ALA A 20 0.33 -14.65 16.69
CA ALA A 20 0.36 -14.88 15.25
C ALA A 20 -0.35 -13.67 14.64
N GLN A 21 0.41 -12.61 14.37
CA GLN A 21 -0.04 -11.59 13.43
C GLN A 21 -0.25 -12.32 12.11
N THR A 22 -1.51 -12.60 11.80
CA THR A 22 -1.92 -12.87 10.43
C THR A 22 -1.49 -11.66 9.64
N ALA A 23 -0.35 -11.74 8.97
CA ALA A 23 0.02 -10.78 7.95
C ALA A 23 -1.13 -10.84 6.94
N ASP A 24 -1.97 -9.81 6.94
CA ASP A 24 -3.00 -9.64 5.93
C ASP A 24 -2.26 -9.64 4.60
N THR A 25 -2.40 -10.72 3.83
CA THR A 25 -1.89 -10.82 2.46
C THR A 25 -2.78 -9.94 1.59
N ALA A 26 -2.70 -8.64 1.85
CA ALA A 26 -3.40 -7.62 1.11
C ALA A 26 -2.81 -7.59 -0.30
N ALA A 27 -3.45 -8.32 -1.21
CA ALA A 27 -3.12 -8.28 -2.62
C ALA A 27 -3.14 -6.82 -3.11
N PHE A 28 -2.16 -6.45 -3.93
CA PHE A 28 -2.09 -5.13 -4.52
C PHE A 28 -3.40 -4.78 -5.24
N LYS A 29 -4.02 -3.68 -4.81
CA LYS A 29 -5.28 -3.16 -5.36
C LYS A 29 -5.21 -1.65 -5.42
N THR A 30 -5.64 -1.08 -6.53
CA THR A 30 -5.94 0.35 -6.63
C THR A 30 -7.36 0.63 -6.15
N ALA A 31 -7.69 1.90 -5.89
CA ALA A 31 -9.06 2.26 -5.60
C ALA A 31 -9.99 1.99 -6.80
N ASN A 32 -11.20 1.51 -6.55
CA ASN A 32 -12.19 1.15 -7.58
C ASN A 32 -12.62 2.32 -8.50
N PHE A 33 -12.25 3.55 -8.16
CA PHE A 33 -12.48 4.73 -8.99
C PHE A 33 -11.62 4.74 -10.27
N PHE A 34 -10.45 4.09 -10.24
CA PHE A 34 -9.56 4.05 -11.39
C PHE A 34 -10.03 3.00 -12.39
N GLN A 35 -10.31 3.46 -13.60
CA GLN A 35 -10.79 2.66 -14.72
C GLN A 35 -10.00 2.99 -15.99
N SER A 36 -10.21 2.22 -17.04
CA SER A 36 -9.63 2.48 -18.35
C SER A 36 -10.30 3.68 -19.03
N ASN A 37 -9.56 4.37 -19.91
CA ASN A 37 -10.05 5.48 -20.73
C ASN A 37 -10.59 6.69 -19.93
N MET A 38 -10.08 6.91 -18.72
CA MET A 38 -10.41 8.09 -17.92
C MET A 38 -9.79 9.36 -18.49
N VAL A 39 -10.48 10.48 -18.32
CA VAL A 39 -9.92 11.83 -18.54
C VAL A 39 -9.43 12.39 -17.20
N VAL A 40 -8.17 12.81 -17.15
CA VAL A 40 -7.55 13.42 -15.96
C VAL A 40 -7.34 14.92 -16.15
N GLN A 41 -7.37 15.68 -15.05
CA GLN A 41 -7.20 17.13 -15.11
C GLN A 41 -5.76 17.53 -15.42
N GLN A 42 -5.56 18.20 -16.56
CA GLN A 42 -4.28 18.76 -16.95
C GLN A 42 -3.78 19.85 -15.98
N ASN A 43 -2.46 20.02 -15.88
CA ASN A 43 -1.79 21.02 -15.03
C ASN A 43 -2.19 20.95 -13.53
N LYS A 44 -2.65 19.79 -13.08
CA LYS A 44 -2.97 19.50 -11.68
C LYS A 44 -2.34 18.17 -11.28
N PRO A 45 -2.01 17.97 -9.99
CA PRO A 45 -1.57 16.67 -9.52
C PRO A 45 -2.72 15.67 -9.58
N PHE A 46 -2.46 14.50 -10.14
CA PHE A 46 -3.37 13.35 -10.10
C PHE A 46 -3.00 12.45 -8.92
N ASN A 47 -3.94 12.27 -8.00
CA ASN A 47 -3.73 11.44 -6.82
C ASN A 47 -4.14 10.01 -7.15
N ILE A 48 -3.24 9.06 -6.90
CA ILE A 48 -3.49 7.62 -7.06
C ILE A 48 -3.33 6.98 -5.69
N TRP A 49 -4.23 6.07 -5.33
CA TRP A 49 -4.19 5.40 -4.04
C TRP A 49 -4.78 4.01 -4.14
N GLY A 50 -4.50 3.20 -3.11
CA GLY A 50 -4.94 1.83 -3.05
C GLY A 50 -4.56 1.15 -1.76
N LYS A 51 -4.61 -0.18 -1.80
CA LYS A 51 -4.13 -1.08 -0.76
C LYS A 51 -3.07 -2.02 -1.30
N ALA A 52 -2.14 -2.42 -0.45
CA ALA A 52 -1.09 -3.38 -0.74
C ALA A 52 -0.58 -3.97 0.59
N MET A 53 0.42 -4.84 0.56
CA MET A 53 0.97 -5.37 1.80
C MET A 53 1.65 -4.24 2.60
N PRO A 54 1.50 -4.21 3.93
CA PRO A 54 2.20 -3.23 4.76
C PRO A 54 3.72 -3.28 4.51
N GLY A 55 4.35 -2.12 4.31
CA GLY A 55 5.78 -2.03 4.00
C GLY A 55 6.17 -2.36 2.55
N GLU A 56 5.22 -2.72 1.69
CA GLU A 56 5.46 -2.95 0.27
C GLU A 56 5.86 -1.65 -0.45
N LYS A 57 6.79 -1.75 -1.41
CA LYS A 57 7.21 -0.63 -2.25
C LYS A 57 6.44 -0.64 -3.56
N ILE A 58 5.73 0.44 -3.82
CA ILE A 58 4.91 0.62 -5.02
C ILE A 58 5.57 1.70 -5.85
N THR A 59 5.83 1.40 -7.11
CA THR A 59 6.40 2.35 -8.06
C THR A 59 5.38 2.65 -9.14
N ILE A 60 5.17 3.93 -9.40
CA ILE A 60 4.26 4.40 -10.45
C ILE A 60 5.08 5.15 -11.50
N LYS A 61 4.87 4.78 -12.76
CA LYS A 61 5.45 5.41 -13.94
C LYS A 61 4.32 5.84 -14.87
N ALA A 62 4.28 7.14 -15.15
CA ALA A 62 3.44 7.69 -16.19
C ALA A 62 4.23 7.79 -17.49
N ASP A 63 3.67 7.39 -18.63
CA ASP A 63 4.37 7.49 -19.92
C ASP A 63 4.71 8.94 -20.33
N TRP A 64 3.92 9.92 -19.86
CA TRP A 64 4.16 11.35 -20.05
C TRP A 64 5.22 11.94 -19.12
N SER A 65 5.84 11.12 -18.27
CA SER A 65 6.89 11.55 -17.35
C SER A 65 8.09 10.62 -17.38
N THR A 66 9.29 11.20 -17.36
CA THR A 66 10.54 10.44 -17.16
C THR A 66 10.74 10.04 -15.70
N LYS A 67 9.99 10.64 -14.76
CA LYS A 67 10.13 10.40 -13.33
C LYS A 67 9.22 9.28 -12.89
N GLN A 68 9.79 8.30 -12.19
CA GLN A 68 9.05 7.30 -11.45
C GLN A 68 8.83 7.81 -10.03
N THR A 69 7.65 7.53 -9.46
CA THR A 69 7.35 7.88 -8.07
C THR A 69 7.16 6.60 -7.28
N THR A 70 8.00 6.40 -6.27
CA THR A 70 7.93 5.24 -5.38
C THR A 70 7.36 5.66 -4.04
N VAL A 71 6.43 4.87 -3.51
CA VAL A 71 5.86 5.02 -2.17
C VAL A 71 5.93 3.70 -1.44
N THR A 72 6.07 3.76 -0.12
CA THR A 72 5.95 2.59 0.74
C THR A 72 4.59 2.60 1.41
N THR A 73 3.92 1.45 1.38
CA THR A 73 2.63 1.23 2.02
C THR A 73 2.75 1.39 3.55
N ASP A 74 1.76 2.03 4.16
CA ASP A 74 1.70 2.21 5.61
C ASP A 74 1.43 0.89 6.36
N THR A 75 1.44 0.95 7.70
CA THR A 75 1.19 -0.21 8.57
C THR A 75 -0.21 -0.79 8.41
N GLY A 76 -1.17 -0.01 7.89
CA GLY A 76 -2.54 -0.44 7.60
C GLY A 76 -2.73 -0.92 6.15
N GLY A 77 -1.66 -1.04 5.37
CA GLY A 77 -1.74 -1.49 3.99
C GLY A 77 -2.20 -0.41 3.01
N HIS A 78 -2.28 0.87 3.39
CA HIS A 78 -2.69 1.95 2.48
C HIS A 78 -1.49 2.68 1.87
N TRP A 79 -1.68 3.17 0.65
CA TRP A 79 -0.68 3.96 -0.05
C TRP A 79 -1.33 5.05 -0.88
N ARG A 80 -0.60 6.15 -1.10
CA ARG A 80 -1.04 7.26 -1.96
C ARG A 80 0.16 7.93 -2.63
N VAL A 81 0.01 8.23 -3.91
CA VAL A 81 1.01 8.90 -4.75
C VAL A 81 0.37 10.12 -5.43
N LYS A 82 1.18 11.17 -5.63
CA LYS A 82 0.81 12.32 -6.46
C LYS A 82 1.63 12.32 -7.74
N VAL A 83 0.97 12.12 -8.87
CA VAL A 83 1.58 12.16 -10.20
C VAL A 83 1.32 13.53 -10.81
N LYS A 84 2.37 14.20 -11.30
CA LYS A 84 2.21 15.48 -12.01
C LYS A 84 1.65 15.23 -13.41
N VAL A 85 0.52 15.87 -13.74
CA VAL A 85 -0.05 15.84 -15.10
C VAL A 85 0.39 17.10 -15.85
N PRO A 86 1.01 16.99 -17.04
CA PRO A 86 1.40 18.14 -17.84
C PRO A 86 0.16 18.88 -18.37
N LYS A 87 0.39 20.06 -18.97
CA LYS A 87 -0.64 20.71 -19.78
C LYS A 87 -0.85 19.86 -21.05
N ALA A 88 -2.10 19.60 -21.39
CA ALA A 88 -2.45 18.90 -22.62
C ALA A 88 -2.03 19.74 -23.84
N LYS A 89 -1.59 19.07 -24.90
CA LYS A 89 -1.28 19.72 -26.17
C LYS A 89 -2.57 19.80 -26.99
N PRO A 90 -3.00 20.99 -27.46
CA PRO A 90 -4.17 21.10 -28.32
C PRO A 90 -4.03 20.21 -29.56
N GLY A 91 -5.07 19.42 -29.87
CA GLY A 91 -5.08 18.50 -31.02
C GLY A 91 -4.36 17.16 -30.80
N ASP A 92 -3.74 16.95 -29.64
CA ASP A 92 -3.15 15.67 -29.25
C ASP A 92 -4.18 14.87 -28.44
N TYR A 93 -4.60 13.73 -29.01
CA TYR A 93 -5.56 12.80 -28.39
C TYR A 93 -4.91 11.46 -28.07
N THR A 94 -3.58 11.41 -28.01
CA THR A 94 -2.84 10.19 -27.71
C THR A 94 -3.25 9.65 -26.35
N PRO A 95 -3.73 8.40 -26.25
CA PRO A 95 -4.02 7.77 -24.97
C PRO A 95 -2.73 7.62 -24.16
N HIS A 96 -2.86 7.80 -22.86
CA HIS A 96 -1.74 7.78 -21.93
C HIS A 96 -1.93 6.70 -20.86
N THR A 97 -0.83 6.08 -20.44
CA THR A 97 -0.84 4.93 -19.51
C THR A 97 -0.02 5.19 -18.25
N LEU A 98 -0.49 4.62 -17.15
CA LEU A 98 0.19 4.53 -15.87
C LEU A 98 0.50 3.05 -15.58
N VAL A 99 1.75 2.75 -15.21
CA VAL A 99 2.22 1.41 -14.82
C VAL A 99 2.87 1.42 -13.45
#